data_AF-A0A7R9YBB7-F1
#
_entry.id   AF-A0A7R9YBB7-F1
#
_cell.length_a   1.000
_cell.length_b   1.000
_cell.length_c   1.000
_cell.angle_alpha   90.00
_cell.angle_beta   90.00
_cell.angle_gamma   90.00
#
_symmetry.space_group_name_H-M   'P 1'
#
loop_
_entity.id
_entity.type
_entity.pdbx_description
1 polymer ?
#
loop_
_entity_poly.entity_id
_entity_poly.type
_entity_poly.pdbx_seq_one_letter_code
_entity_poly.pdbx_strand_id
1 'polypeptide(L)'
;EYTSAVEAKQVAQQDAERARYVVERARQEKEGIIVRAKGEAEAARLVGEAIKDNPGFIQLRRIDAARSIAETVSKSNNTLYLSANSLLLNLMNESSNDPKRR
;
A
#
# COMPACT_ATOMS: atom_id res chain seq x y z
N GLU A 1 -38.95 26.46 36.98
CA GLU A 1 -38.60 27.25 35.77
C GLU A 1 -37.15 27.75 35.79
N TYR A 2 -36.67 28.41 36.85
CA TYR A 2 -35.26 28.84 36.94
C TYR A 2 -34.23 27.69 36.91
N THR A 3 -34.52 26.56 37.54
CA THR A 3 -33.64 25.38 37.55
C THR A 3 -33.47 24.77 36.16
N SER A 4 -34.57 24.68 35.40
CA SER A 4 -34.60 24.17 34.03
C SER A 4 -33.76 25.01 33.07
N ALA A 5 -33.78 26.34 33.23
CA ALA A 5 -32.98 27.25 32.42
C ALA A 5 -31.47 27.13 32.71
N VAL A 6 -31.09 26.84 33.95
CA VAL A 6 -29.68 26.61 34.34
C VAL A 6 -29.18 25.28 33.81
N GLU A 7 -29.96 24.21 33.91
CA GLU A 7 -29.64 22.90 33.31
C GLU A 7 -29.52 23.00 31.79
N ALA A 8 -30.46 23.68 31.12
CA ALA A 8 -30.39 23.90 29.69
C ALA A 8 -29.12 24.66 29.27
N LYS A 9 -28.68 25.63 30.06
CA LYS A 9 -27.41 26.35 29.81
C LYS A 9 -26.19 25.45 30.00
N GLN A 10 -26.19 24.57 31.00
CA GLN A 10 -25.10 23.59 31.19
C GLN A 10 -25.03 22.59 30.04
N VAL A 11 -26.17 22.06 29.59
CA VAL A 11 -26.24 21.14 28.44
C VAL A 11 -25.74 21.83 27.18
N ALA A 12 -26.18 23.06 26.91
CA ALA A 12 -25.72 23.83 25.75
C ALA A 12 -24.21 24.09 25.77
N GLN A 13 -23.62 24.36 26.95
CA GLN A 13 -22.17 24.50 27.10
C GLN A 13 -21.43 23.18 26.85
N GLN A 14 -21.93 22.08 27.41
CA GLN A 14 -21.34 20.75 27.22
C GLN A 14 -21.38 20.31 25.75
N ASP A 15 -22.49 20.59 25.06
CA ASP A 15 -22.63 20.27 23.64
C ASP A 15 -21.72 21.16 22.76
N ALA A 16 -21.54 22.43 23.12
CA ALA A 16 -20.59 23.31 22.45
C ALA A 16 -19.13 22.84 22.61
N GLU A 17 -18.74 22.38 23.81
CA GLU A 17 -17.42 21.81 24.06
C GLU A 17 -17.20 20.50 23.29
N ARG A 18 -18.21 19.62 23.28
CA ARG A 18 -18.16 18.39 22.48
C ARG A 18 -18.03 18.67 20.99
N ALA A 19 -18.80 19.61 20.46
CA ALA A 19 -18.74 19.98 19.05
C ALA A 19 -17.34 20.51 18.68
N ARG A 20 -16.76 21.37 19.52
CA ARG A 20 -15.38 21.86 19.34
C ARG A 20 -14.37 20.72 19.35
N TYR A 21 -14.48 19.79 20.29
CA TYR A 21 -13.59 18.64 20.37
C TYR A 21 -13.69 17.73 19.14
N VAL A 22 -14.90 17.47 18.64
CA VAL A 22 -15.13 16.65 17.45
C VAL A 22 -14.49 17.28 16.22
N VAL A 23 -14.66 18.60 16.04
CA VAL A 23 -14.06 19.33 14.91
C VAL A 23 -12.53 19.30 14.99
N GLU A 24 -11.97 19.56 16.16
CA GLU A 24 -10.52 19.58 16.36
C GLU A 24 -9.91 18.19 16.14
N ARG A 25 -10.56 17.14 16.65
CA ARG A 25 -10.17 15.75 16.41
C ARG A 25 -10.19 15.41 14.92
N ALA A 26 -11.26 15.78 14.21
CA ALA A 26 -11.35 15.53 12.76
C ALA A 26 -10.26 16.25 11.98
N ARG A 27 -9.87 17.46 12.42
CA ARG A 27 -8.76 18.22 11.82
C ARG A 27 -7.42 17.51 12.03
N GLN A 28 -7.14 17.07 13.26
CA GLN A 28 -5.91 16.35 13.59
C GLN A 28 -5.82 15.01 12.86
N GLU A 29 -6.92 14.23 12.80
CA GLU A 29 -6.96 12.98 12.06
C GLU A 29 -6.68 13.21 10.56
N LYS A 30 -7.25 14.25 9.95
CA LYS A 30 -6.97 14.62 8.57
C LYS A 30 -5.49 14.97 8.36
N GLU A 31 -4.92 15.81 9.22
CA GLU A 31 -3.50 16.19 9.13
C GLU A 31 -2.59 14.97 9.31
N GLY A 32 -2.91 14.08 10.25
CA GLY A 32 -2.20 12.82 10.47
C GLY A 32 -2.22 11.91 9.24
N ILE A 33 -3.39 11.77 8.58
CA ILE A 33 -3.51 11.00 7.33
C ILE A 33 -2.64 11.61 6.23
N ILE A 34 -2.64 12.94 6.09
CA ILE A 34 -1.83 13.62 5.07
C ILE A 34 -0.34 13.41 5.32
N VAL A 35 0.12 13.56 6.57
CA VAL A 35 1.54 13.38 6.92
C VAL A 35 1.96 11.93 6.70
N ARG A 36 1.14 10.97 7.11
CA ARG A 36 1.41 9.54 6.89
C ARG A 36 1.47 9.22 5.39
N ALA A 37 0.50 9.69 4.60
CA ALA A 37 0.49 9.46 3.16
C ALA A 37 1.71 10.08 2.47
N LYS A 38 2.14 11.28 2.89
CA LYS A 38 3.38 11.90 2.39
C LYS A 38 4.62 11.10 2.76
N GLY A 39 4.70 10.61 4.00
CA GLY A 39 5.81 9.76 4.46
C GLY A 39 5.89 8.44 3.69
N GLU A 40 4.74 7.78 3.48
CA GLU A 40 4.65 6.55 2.66
C GLU A 40 5.05 6.83 1.20
N ALA A 41 4.61 7.96 0.62
CA ALA A 41 4.94 8.34 -0.75
C ALA A 41 6.44 8.63 -0.95
N GLU A 42 7.08 9.39 -0.06
CA GLU A 42 8.52 9.64 -0.13
C GLU A 42 9.34 8.35 0.09
N ALA A 43 8.92 7.51 1.05
CA ALA A 43 9.57 6.21 1.25
C ALA A 43 9.46 5.33 0.00
N ALA A 44 8.28 5.26 -0.62
CA ALA A 44 8.09 4.52 -1.87
C ALA A 44 8.90 5.10 -3.03
N ARG A 45 9.05 6.44 -3.10
CA ARG A 45 9.88 7.11 -4.11
C ARG A 45 11.35 6.75 -3.94
N LEU A 46 11.89 6.85 -2.73
CA LEU A 46 13.28 6.50 -2.42
C LEU A 46 13.57 5.02 -2.69
N VAL A 47 12.67 4.13 -2.29
CA VAL A 47 12.78 2.69 -2.59
C VAL A 47 12.71 2.46 -4.10
N GLY A 48 11.81 3.15 -4.80
CA GLY A 48 11.68 3.05 -6.26
C GLY A 48 12.92 3.53 -7.01
N GLU A 49 13.56 4.59 -6.53
CA GLU A 49 14.81 5.13 -7.08
C GLU A 49 15.97 4.14 -6.86
N ALA A 50 16.16 3.66 -5.61
CA ALA A 50 17.17 2.65 -5.29
C ALA A 50 16.97 1.33 -6.06
N ILE A 51 15.72 0.97 -6.38
CA ILE A 51 15.38 -0.19 -7.20
C ILE A 51 15.74 0.03 -8.69
N LYS A 52 15.52 1.24 -9.22
CA LYS A 52 15.85 1.56 -10.62
C LYS A 52 17.35 1.51 -10.88
N ASP A 53 18.15 1.88 -9.90
CA ASP A 53 19.61 1.85 -10.00
C ASP A 53 20.19 0.42 -10.11
N ASN A 54 19.43 -0.60 -9.68
CA ASN A 54 19.82 -2.00 -9.81
C ASN A 54 18.74 -2.84 -10.54
N PRO A 55 18.69 -2.80 -11.88
CA PRO A 55 17.75 -3.59 -12.67
C PRO A 55 17.93 -5.12 -12.47
N GLY A 56 19.12 -5.58 -12.08
CA GLY A 56 19.39 -6.99 -11.76
C GLY A 56 18.69 -7.46 -10.49
N PHE A 57 18.51 -6.58 -9.50
CA PHE A 57 17.83 -6.90 -8.24
C PHE A 57 16.35 -7.22 -8.44
N ILE A 58 15.66 -6.51 -9.34
CA ILE A 58 14.25 -6.79 -9.65
C ILE A 58 14.10 -8.13 -10.36
N GLN A 59 15.00 -8.46 -11.28
CA GLN A 59 14.98 -9.76 -11.96
C GLN A 59 15.22 -10.89 -10.97
N LEU A 60 16.19 -10.76 -10.07
CA LEU A 60 16.46 -11.76 -9.03
C LEU A 60 15.27 -11.92 -8.08
N ARG A 61 14.69 -10.81 -7.60
CA ARG A 61 13.50 -10.83 -6.73
C ARG A 61 12.27 -11.44 -7.44
N ARG A 62 12.13 -11.22 -8.75
CA ARG A 62 11.08 -11.85 -9.57
C ARG A 62 11.29 -13.36 -9.67
N ILE A 63 12.53 -13.82 -9.80
CA ILE A 63 12.88 -15.25 -9.81
C ILE A 63 12.59 -15.88 -8.43
N ASP A 64 12.96 -15.22 -7.33
CA ASP A 64 12.69 -15.70 -5.97
C ASP A 64 11.19 -15.76 -5.66
N ALA A 65 10.43 -14.74 -6.07
CA ALA A 65 8.97 -14.73 -5.94
C ALA A 65 8.34 -15.86 -6.76
N ALA A 66 8.79 -16.05 -8.01
CA ALA A 66 8.33 -17.16 -8.84
C ALA A 66 8.66 -18.52 -8.21
N ARG A 67 9.84 -18.68 -7.59
CA ARG A 67 10.24 -19.88 -6.86
C ARG A 67 9.31 -20.16 -5.68
N SER A 68 9.02 -19.16 -4.86
CA SER A 68 8.11 -19.28 -3.70
C SER A 68 6.68 -19.65 -4.11
N ILE A 69 6.19 -19.03 -5.19
CA ILE A 69 4.88 -19.37 -5.77
C ILE A 69 4.90 -20.80 -6.29
N ALA A 70 5.94 -21.22 -7.02
CA ALA A 70 6.08 -22.58 -7.53
C ALA A 70 6.13 -23.63 -6.40
N GLU A 71 6.83 -23.34 -5.30
CA GLU A 71 6.82 -24.21 -4.11
C GLU A 71 5.44 -24.30 -3.46
N THR A 72 4.73 -23.17 -3.36
CA THR A 72 3.37 -23.10 -2.80
C THR A 72 2.37 -23.86 -3.69
N VAL A 73 2.50 -23.73 -5.01
CA VAL A 73 1.67 -24.42 -6.00
C VAL A 73 1.97 -25.92 -6.03
N SER A 74 3.24 -26.32 -6.00
CA SER A 74 3.68 -27.73 -5.96
C SER A 74 3.18 -28.47 -4.71
N LYS A 75 3.13 -27.77 -3.57
CA LYS A 75 2.54 -28.29 -2.33
C LYS A 75 1.01 -28.28 -2.31
N SER A 76 0.38 -27.53 -3.22
CA SER A 76 -1.09 -27.45 -3.28
C SER A 76 -1.66 -28.67 -4.00
N ASN A 77 -2.64 -29.35 -3.39
CA ASN A 77 -3.29 -30.55 -3.95
C ASN A 77 -4.23 -30.25 -5.14
N ASN A 78 -4.27 -29.00 -5.62
CA ASN A 78 -5.18 -28.58 -6.68
C ASN A 78 -4.45 -28.62 -8.03
N THR A 79 -4.72 -29.64 -8.85
CA THR A 79 -4.09 -29.81 -10.16
C THR A 79 -4.65 -28.79 -11.16
N LEU A 80 -4.07 -27.59 -11.18
CA LEU A 80 -4.35 -26.58 -12.21
C LEU A 80 -3.33 -26.75 -13.35
N TYR A 81 -3.80 -27.17 -14.53
CA TYR A 81 -3.00 -27.15 -15.76
C TYR A 81 -2.68 -25.70 -16.12
N LEU A 82 -1.49 -25.24 -15.74
CA LEU A 82 -1.00 -23.89 -16.05
C LEU A 82 -0.19 -23.95 -17.35
N SER A 83 -0.63 -23.21 -18.36
CA SER A 83 0.08 -23.06 -19.64
C SER A 83 1.45 -22.39 -19.41
N ALA A 84 2.49 -22.80 -20.14
CA ALA A 84 3.85 -22.27 -19.98
C ALA A 84 3.95 -20.73 -20.05
N ASN A 85 3.01 -20.08 -20.76
CA ASN A 85 2.89 -18.62 -20.82
C ASN A 85 2.50 -17.97 -19.49
N SER A 86 1.69 -18.62 -18.64
CA SER A 86 1.32 -18.06 -17.32
C SER A 86 2.40 -18.27 -16.26
N LEU A 87 3.34 -19.18 -16.50
CA LEU A 87 4.47 -19.47 -15.60
C LEU A 87 5.70 -18.61 -15.87
N LEU A 88 5.64 -17.64 -16.79
CA LEU A 88 6.75 -16.75 -17.14
C LEU A 88 8.04 -17.51 -17.52
N LEU A 89 7.93 -18.77 -17.96
CA LEU A 89 9.06 -19.62 -18.34
C LEU A 89 9.80 -19.11 -19.60
N ASN A 90 9.28 -18.05 -20.23
CA ASN A 90 9.81 -17.43 -21.44
C ASN A 90 10.77 -16.24 -21.19
N LEU A 91 11.21 -16.01 -19.95
CA LEU A 91 12.20 -14.96 -19.63
C LEU A 91 13.55 -15.16 -20.35
N MET A 92 13.81 -16.34 -20.93
CA MET A 92 15.04 -16.65 -21.67
C MET A 92 15.01 -16.24 -23.16
N ASN A 93 13.83 -15.92 -23.73
CA ASN A 93 13.70 -15.64 -25.16
C ASN A 93 13.63 -14.12 -25.48
N GLU A 94 13.38 -13.27 -24.49
CA GLU A 94 13.41 -11.81 -24.65
C GLU A 94 14.84 -11.24 -24.69
N SER A 95 15.84 -11.95 -24.15
CA SER A 95 17.25 -11.50 -24.21
C SER A 95 17.92 -11.68 -25.58
N SER A 96 17.29 -12.41 -26.51
CA SER A 96 17.84 -12.69 -27.85
C SER A 96 17.35 -11.77 -28.96
N ASN A 97 16.44 -10.82 -28.67
CA ASN A 97 15.88 -9.92 -29.69
C ASN A 97 16.24 -8.45 -29.42
N ASP A 98 17.53 -8.16 -29.28
CA ASP A 98 18.05 -6.80 -29.33
C ASP A 98 18.41 -6.45 -30.80
N PRO A 99 17.67 -5.57 -31.48
CA PRO A 99 17.90 -5.24 -32.90
C PRO A 99 19.20 -4.42 -33.14
N LYS A 100 20.01 -4.14 -32.10
CA LYS A 100 21.26 -3.36 -32.21
C LYS A 100 22.55 -4.20 -32.34
N ARG A 101 22.45 -5.52 -32.53
CA ARG A 101 23.60 -6.37 -32.89
C ARG A 101 23.43 -7.04 -34.25
N ARG A 102 23.31 -6.22 -35.30
CA ARG A 102 23.63 -6.58 -36.68
C ARG A 102 24.28 -5.40 -37.36
#